data_AF-A0A973N287-F1
#
_entry.id   AF-A0A973N287-F1
#
_cell.length_a   1.000
_cell.length_b   1.000
_cell.length_c   1.000
_cell.angle_alpha   90.00
_cell.angle_beta   90.00
_cell.angle_gamma   90.00
#
_symmetry.space_group_name_H-M   'P 1'
#
loop_
_entity.id
_entity.type
_entity.pdbx_description
1 polymer ?
#
loop_
_entity_poly.entity_id
_entity_poly.type
_entity_poly.pdbx_seq_one_letter_code
_entity_poly.pdbx_strand_id
1 'polypeptide(L)'
;MLRVVSLTLVILAAGVSRAAAAPQADDLTICRDRQAEAQARASACDNLLKADMIGGKDKAIALSVRGSTLISKRDYDGAIETLSIAVDLDPDYVIALNLRGLAYERKGQDDLAMADYNLALQKRPAYGVPYNNRGVIHARRGALQSALDDFNLSIKYTPKFLLAWTNRARVRTLLRDFDGAIADFAEAEKIDPAAPQIAGNRCITYGTMGKYAQALADCNGLIARQPKNVFAINNRADVNMMKGDIDAALKDYNTAIQINPNNVRAHSGRGQIYETRRDLAQARADYRAAAYSLTRFDEPDVARARAKAQERLAALMPQTPGSAPTGRRVALVIGNGAYKNAHALPNPPRDSQLIASVLRDLGFQSVMDTKDLARDKFFQTLKAFAEEAEKADWAVVYYAGHGFEIGGVNYLVPVDARLTADKDAETEAVALEQVIAAVGAARKVRLVVLDACRDNPFAPTMQRTLSLKLVDKGFSNIEPGAGFMVVYAAKHGETAMDGDGSANSPFATALAREIKQPRIEIRKLFDIIRDDVWAATRHGQQPFTYGSPPGREDFYFVAGK
;
A
#
# COMPACT_ATOMS: atom_id res chain seq x y z
N MET A 1 -13.68 -56.01 -45.60
CA MET A 1 -12.80 -54.98 -46.19
C MET A 1 -13.25 -53.62 -45.67
N LEU A 2 -12.54 -53.02 -44.73
CA LEU A 2 -12.53 -51.56 -44.50
C LEU A 2 -11.36 -51.31 -43.53
N ARG A 3 -10.25 -50.80 -44.06
CA ARG A 3 -9.06 -50.41 -43.28
C ARG A 3 -9.25 -48.98 -42.80
N VAL A 4 -9.23 -48.79 -41.49
CA VAL A 4 -9.13 -47.48 -40.84
C VAL A 4 -7.67 -47.03 -40.94
N VAL A 5 -7.42 -45.93 -41.66
CA VAL A 5 -6.10 -45.27 -41.71
C VAL A 5 -6.14 -44.12 -40.71
N SER A 6 -5.45 -44.29 -39.58
CA SER A 6 -5.20 -43.21 -38.62
C SER A 6 -4.11 -42.29 -39.17
N LEU A 7 -4.45 -41.03 -39.43
CA LEU A 7 -3.51 -39.98 -39.81
C LEU A 7 -3.05 -39.25 -38.53
N THR A 8 -1.85 -39.54 -38.06
CA THR A 8 -1.20 -38.83 -36.95
C THR A 8 -0.63 -37.51 -37.47
N LEU A 9 -1.27 -36.39 -37.13
CA LEU A 9 -0.79 -35.05 -37.46
C LEU A 9 0.31 -34.63 -36.47
N VAL A 10 1.56 -34.68 -36.90
CA VAL A 10 2.70 -34.11 -36.17
C VAL A 10 2.69 -32.60 -36.35
N ILE A 11 2.33 -31.86 -35.29
CA ILE A 11 2.45 -30.40 -35.26
C ILE A 11 3.89 -30.06 -34.91
N LEU A 12 4.70 -29.68 -35.91
CA LEU A 12 5.97 -29.01 -35.68
C LEU A 12 5.67 -27.59 -35.15
N ALA A 13 5.97 -27.36 -33.87
CA ALA A 13 6.02 -26.02 -33.31
C ALA A 13 7.28 -25.31 -33.84
N ALA A 14 7.14 -24.64 -34.99
CA ALA A 14 8.13 -23.65 -35.42
C ALA A 14 8.03 -22.44 -34.47
N GLY A 15 9.00 -22.30 -33.59
CA GLY A 15 9.20 -21.09 -32.79
C GLY A 15 9.49 -19.93 -33.73
N VAL A 16 8.47 -19.13 -34.03
CA VAL A 16 8.65 -17.86 -34.73
C VAL A 16 9.21 -16.87 -33.70
N SER A 17 10.53 -16.78 -33.63
CA SER A 17 11.21 -15.61 -33.07
C SER A 17 10.72 -14.39 -33.86
N ARG A 18 9.89 -13.54 -33.24
CA ARG A 18 9.49 -12.25 -33.80
C ARG A 18 10.74 -11.38 -33.90
N ALA A 19 11.43 -11.42 -35.04
CA ALA A 19 12.40 -10.41 -35.40
C ALA A 19 11.67 -9.04 -35.41
N ALA A 20 12.29 -8.01 -34.82
CA ALA A 20 11.77 -6.65 -34.90
C ALA A 20 11.65 -6.26 -36.39
N ALA A 21 10.45 -5.84 -36.81
CA ALA A 21 10.25 -5.37 -38.17
C ALA A 21 11.14 -4.13 -38.42
N ALA A 22 11.85 -4.11 -39.55
CA ALA A 22 12.58 -2.92 -39.96
C ALA A 22 11.60 -1.75 -40.17
N PRO A 23 11.98 -0.50 -39.86
CA PRO A 23 11.11 0.65 -40.05
C PRO A 23 10.65 0.75 -41.52
N GLN A 24 9.36 0.96 -41.73
CA GLN A 24 8.80 1.15 -43.08
C GLN A 24 8.91 2.62 -43.50
N ALA A 25 8.93 2.88 -44.81
CA ALA A 25 9.10 4.23 -45.35
C ALA A 25 8.02 5.24 -44.89
N ASP A 26 6.87 4.75 -44.45
CA ASP A 26 5.71 5.53 -43.99
C ASP A 26 5.57 5.59 -42.46
N ASP A 27 6.44 4.94 -41.68
CA ASP A 27 6.33 4.87 -40.22
C ASP A 27 6.26 6.26 -39.56
N LEU A 28 7.01 7.25 -40.08
CA LEU A 28 6.98 8.62 -39.55
C LEU A 28 5.61 9.28 -39.77
N THR A 29 5.00 9.07 -40.93
CA THR A 29 3.68 9.61 -41.27
C THR A 29 2.62 8.98 -40.37
N ILE A 30 2.65 7.65 -40.23
CA ILE A 30 1.73 6.91 -39.37
C ILE A 30 1.90 7.34 -37.91
N CYS A 31 3.13 7.48 -37.42
CA CYS A 31 3.40 7.87 -36.02
C CYS A 31 2.85 9.27 -35.70
N ARG A 32 3.02 10.23 -36.63
CA ARG A 32 2.52 11.61 -36.49
C ARG A 32 1.00 11.70 -36.61
N ASP A 33 0.38 10.85 -37.41
CA ASP A 33 -1.07 10.87 -37.63
C ASP A 33 -1.82 10.41 -36.39
N ARG A 34 -2.61 11.31 -35.80
CA ARG A 34 -3.43 11.01 -34.61
C ARG A 34 -4.70 10.23 -34.93
N GLN A 35 -5.11 10.17 -36.18
CA GLN A 35 -6.26 9.42 -36.66
C GLN A 35 -5.89 8.01 -37.13
N ALA A 36 -4.60 7.71 -37.25
CA ALA A 36 -4.13 6.37 -37.55
C ALA A 36 -4.63 5.36 -36.51
N GLU A 37 -4.87 4.13 -36.96
CA GLU A 37 -5.26 3.02 -36.11
C GLU A 37 -4.24 2.87 -34.95
N ALA A 38 -4.73 2.73 -33.73
CA ALA A 38 -3.92 2.90 -32.53
C ALA A 38 -2.74 1.91 -32.44
N GLN A 39 -2.95 0.66 -32.85
CA GLN A 39 -1.91 -0.38 -32.83
C GLN A 39 -0.87 -0.16 -33.93
N ALA A 40 -1.30 0.21 -35.14
CA ALA A 40 -0.41 0.59 -36.24
C ALA A 40 0.45 1.80 -35.85
N ARG A 41 -0.18 2.84 -35.30
CA ARG A 41 0.49 4.04 -34.80
C ARG A 41 1.51 3.73 -33.69
N ALA A 42 1.13 2.90 -32.73
CA ALA A 42 2.04 2.48 -31.66
C ALA A 42 3.24 1.72 -32.21
N SER A 43 3.01 0.81 -33.17
CA SER A 43 4.07 0.02 -33.80
C SER A 43 5.04 0.89 -34.59
N ALA A 44 4.51 1.80 -35.42
CA ALA A 44 5.31 2.73 -36.22
C ALA A 44 6.19 3.64 -35.35
N CYS A 45 5.61 4.24 -34.30
CA CYS A 45 6.39 5.06 -33.37
C CYS A 45 7.49 4.26 -32.65
N ASP A 46 7.20 3.02 -32.23
CA ASP A 46 8.17 2.18 -31.51
C ASP A 46 9.32 1.71 -32.43
N ASN A 47 9.03 1.44 -33.71
CA ASN A 47 10.05 1.12 -34.72
C ASN A 47 11.03 2.30 -34.91
N LEU A 48 10.52 3.52 -35.07
CA LEU A 48 11.33 4.73 -35.23
C LEU A 48 12.21 5.02 -34.01
N LEU A 49 11.67 4.81 -32.80
CA LEU A 49 12.42 4.97 -31.56
C LEU A 49 13.56 3.95 -31.44
N LYS A 50 13.30 2.68 -31.80
CA LYS A 50 14.31 1.61 -31.75
C LYS A 50 15.42 1.80 -32.77
N ALA A 51 15.09 2.33 -33.95
CA ALA A 51 16.05 2.61 -35.00
C ALA A 51 16.80 3.94 -34.79
N ASP A 52 16.43 4.72 -33.77
CA ASP A 52 16.93 6.08 -33.47
C ASP A 52 16.90 7.02 -34.68
N MET A 53 15.86 6.88 -35.54
CA MET A 53 15.72 7.60 -36.80
C MET A 53 15.01 8.96 -36.66
N ILE A 54 14.61 9.35 -35.45
CA ILE A 54 13.83 10.56 -35.17
C ILE A 54 14.44 11.34 -34.02
N GLY A 55 14.38 12.68 -34.09
CA GLY A 55 14.90 13.60 -33.08
C GLY A 55 13.89 14.69 -32.70
N GLY A 56 14.23 15.49 -31.68
CA GLY A 56 13.43 16.64 -31.25
C GLY A 56 11.94 16.35 -31.10
N LYS A 57 11.11 17.14 -31.78
CA LYS A 57 9.64 17.06 -31.70
C LYS A 57 9.07 15.72 -32.17
N ASP A 58 9.67 15.07 -33.16
CA ASP A 58 9.19 13.77 -33.64
C ASP A 58 9.45 12.67 -32.62
N LYS A 59 10.63 12.71 -31.99
CA LYS A 59 10.96 11.82 -30.88
C LYS A 59 10.01 12.05 -29.70
N ALA A 60 9.67 13.31 -29.38
CA ALA A 60 8.67 13.62 -28.36
C ALA A 60 7.27 13.05 -28.68
N ILE A 61 6.81 13.15 -29.94
CA ILE A 61 5.54 12.53 -30.38
C ILE A 61 5.60 11.02 -30.20
N ALA A 62 6.64 10.35 -30.69
CA ALA A 62 6.76 8.90 -30.59
C ALA A 62 6.83 8.43 -29.13
N LEU A 63 7.59 9.12 -28.28
CA LEU A 63 7.66 8.85 -26.84
C LEU A 63 6.30 9.05 -26.17
N SER A 64 5.50 10.04 -26.58
CA SER A 64 4.14 10.22 -26.03
C SER A 64 3.20 9.07 -26.38
N VAL A 65 3.32 8.51 -27.60
CA VAL A 65 2.55 7.33 -28.01
C VAL A 65 2.97 6.12 -27.18
N ARG A 66 4.28 5.90 -27.02
CA ARG A 66 4.83 4.84 -26.15
C ARG A 66 4.37 5.01 -24.70
N GLY A 67 4.44 6.23 -24.17
CA GLY A 67 3.95 6.58 -22.83
C GLY A 67 2.46 6.26 -22.66
N SER A 68 1.63 6.60 -23.65
CA SER A 68 0.21 6.21 -23.65
C SER A 68 0.02 4.69 -23.66
N THR A 69 0.83 3.95 -24.40
CA THR A 69 0.79 2.47 -24.38
C THR A 69 1.18 1.91 -23.01
N LEU A 70 2.18 2.48 -22.35
CA LEU A 70 2.61 2.10 -21.00
C LEU A 70 1.52 2.37 -19.96
N ILE A 71 0.84 3.52 -20.04
CA ILE A 71 -0.34 3.83 -19.20
C ILE A 71 -1.42 2.76 -19.38
N SER A 72 -1.75 2.37 -20.62
CA SER A 72 -2.73 1.31 -20.90
C SER A 72 -2.31 -0.05 -20.34
N LYS A 73 -1.00 -0.34 -20.29
CA LYS A 73 -0.42 -1.52 -19.65
C LYS A 73 -0.29 -1.40 -18.13
N ARG A 74 -0.68 -0.26 -17.56
CA ARG A 74 -0.54 0.08 -16.13
C ARG A 74 0.91 0.16 -15.64
N ASP A 75 1.86 0.31 -16.56
CA ASP A 75 3.25 0.63 -16.24
C ASP A 75 3.39 2.16 -16.13
N TYR A 76 3.02 2.68 -14.96
CA TYR A 76 2.97 4.13 -14.76
C TYR A 76 4.35 4.73 -14.51
N ASP A 77 5.27 3.97 -13.90
CA ASP A 77 6.64 4.43 -13.68
C ASP A 77 7.39 4.56 -15.01
N GLY A 78 7.34 3.52 -15.85
CA GLY A 78 7.90 3.58 -17.21
C GLY A 78 7.23 4.66 -18.06
N ALA A 79 5.91 4.87 -17.90
CA ALA A 79 5.22 5.96 -18.59
C ALA A 79 5.74 7.34 -18.14
N ILE A 80 5.90 7.58 -16.83
CA ILE A 80 6.39 8.86 -16.30
C ILE A 80 7.80 9.16 -16.81
N GLU A 81 8.70 8.17 -16.76
CA GLU A 81 10.06 8.31 -17.27
C GLU A 81 10.06 8.65 -18.77
N THR A 82 9.36 7.84 -19.57
CA THR A 82 9.24 8.03 -21.03
C THR A 82 8.66 9.39 -21.39
N LEU A 83 7.62 9.82 -20.68
CA LEU A 83 6.93 11.08 -20.95
C LEU A 83 7.71 12.29 -20.43
N SER A 84 8.55 12.12 -19.41
CA SER A 84 9.45 13.19 -18.96
C SER A 84 10.49 13.52 -20.03
N ILE A 85 11.08 12.49 -20.65
CA ILE A 85 11.97 12.68 -21.81
C ILE A 85 11.22 13.38 -22.95
N ALA A 86 9.95 13.03 -23.22
CA ALA A 86 9.15 13.68 -24.24
C ALA A 86 8.91 15.17 -23.96
N VAL A 87 8.64 15.52 -22.70
CA VAL A 87 8.45 16.91 -22.25
C VAL A 87 9.76 17.70 -22.31
N ASP A 88 10.90 17.07 -21.97
CA ASP A 88 12.22 17.73 -22.06
C ASP A 88 12.60 18.02 -23.52
N LEU A 89 12.25 17.12 -24.45
CA LEU A 89 12.49 17.29 -25.89
C LEU A 89 11.57 18.33 -26.55
N ASP A 90 10.32 18.44 -26.11
CA ASP A 90 9.37 19.46 -26.57
C ASP A 90 8.49 19.97 -25.41
N PRO A 91 8.94 21.01 -24.67
CA PRO A 91 8.22 21.54 -23.52
C PRO A 91 6.84 22.14 -23.84
N ASP A 92 6.57 22.46 -25.11
CA ASP A 92 5.27 22.99 -25.55
C ASP A 92 4.31 21.88 -26.03
N TYR A 93 4.75 20.62 -25.99
CA TYR A 93 3.94 19.48 -26.39
C TYR A 93 2.96 19.05 -25.29
N VAL A 94 1.84 19.78 -25.21
CA VAL A 94 0.80 19.60 -24.17
C VAL A 94 0.21 18.19 -24.07
N ILE A 95 0.34 17.36 -25.12
CA ILE A 95 -0.14 15.97 -25.07
C ILE A 95 0.76 15.14 -24.16
N ALA A 96 2.08 15.32 -24.22
CA ALA A 96 3.00 14.64 -23.32
C ALA A 96 2.78 15.09 -21.87
N LEU A 97 2.59 16.40 -21.63
CA LEU A 97 2.22 16.93 -20.32
C LEU A 97 0.93 16.30 -19.80
N ASN A 98 -0.14 16.28 -20.59
CA ASN A 98 -1.41 15.66 -20.19
C ASN A 98 -1.28 14.16 -19.91
N LEU A 99 -0.52 13.42 -20.72
CA LEU A 99 -0.29 11.99 -20.50
C LEU A 99 0.56 11.74 -19.25
N ARG A 100 1.57 12.58 -18.99
CA ARG A 100 2.41 12.45 -17.79
C ARG A 100 1.61 12.76 -16.54
N GLY A 101 0.81 13.82 -16.59
CA GLY A 101 -0.18 14.14 -15.57
C GLY A 101 -1.14 12.99 -15.32
N LEU A 102 -1.65 12.32 -16.37
CA LEU A 102 -2.49 11.13 -16.24
C LEU A 102 -1.74 9.97 -15.58
N ALA A 103 -0.45 9.75 -15.89
CA ALA A 103 0.33 8.72 -15.22
C ALA A 103 0.55 9.02 -13.72
N TYR A 104 0.81 10.28 -13.36
CA TYR A 104 0.87 10.75 -11.98
C TYR A 104 -0.47 10.60 -11.24
N GLU A 105 -1.57 11.02 -11.87
CA GLU A 105 -2.92 10.89 -11.31
C GLU A 105 -3.24 9.42 -11.05
N ARG A 106 -2.92 8.55 -12.03
CA ARG A 106 -3.06 7.11 -11.83
C ARG A 106 -2.25 6.71 -10.61
N LYS A 107 -1.00 7.17 -10.41
CA LYS A 107 -0.16 6.94 -9.20
C LYS A 107 -0.71 7.46 -7.89
N GLY A 108 -1.79 8.25 -7.88
CA GLY A 108 -2.25 8.97 -6.69
C GLY A 108 -1.35 10.16 -6.35
N GLN A 109 -0.46 10.56 -7.25
CA GLN A 109 0.42 11.72 -7.11
C GLN A 109 -0.29 12.96 -7.67
N ASP A 110 -1.42 13.32 -7.05
CA ASP A 110 -2.35 14.31 -7.59
C ASP A 110 -1.74 15.71 -7.72
N ASP A 111 -0.82 16.11 -6.84
CA ASP A 111 -0.18 17.43 -6.95
C ASP A 111 0.73 17.55 -8.20
N LEU A 112 1.47 16.47 -8.52
CA LEU A 112 2.28 16.42 -9.74
C LEU A 112 1.39 16.39 -10.99
N ALA A 113 0.28 15.64 -10.93
CA ALA A 113 -0.71 15.61 -12.02
C ALA A 113 -1.34 16.99 -12.26
N MET A 114 -1.74 17.69 -11.20
CA MET A 114 -2.29 19.04 -11.28
C MET A 114 -1.29 20.03 -11.89
N ALA A 115 -0.01 19.93 -11.55
CA ALA A 115 1.03 20.78 -12.13
C ALA A 115 1.13 20.59 -13.65
N ASP A 116 1.18 19.34 -14.13
CA ASP A 116 1.24 19.02 -15.55
C ASP A 116 -0.03 19.47 -16.31
N TYR A 117 -1.23 19.27 -15.72
CA TYR A 117 -2.48 19.75 -16.33
C TYR A 117 -2.54 21.27 -16.39
N ASN A 118 -2.14 21.96 -15.33
CA ASN A 118 -2.10 23.41 -15.31
C ASN A 118 -1.12 23.96 -16.36
N LEU A 119 0.07 23.35 -16.49
CA LEU A 119 1.03 23.73 -17.52
C LEU A 119 0.47 23.47 -18.93
N ALA A 120 -0.14 22.31 -19.17
CA ALA A 120 -0.77 22.00 -20.46
C ALA A 120 -1.85 23.05 -20.83
N LEU A 121 -2.67 23.47 -19.86
CA LEU A 121 -3.72 24.48 -20.04
C LEU A 121 -3.16 25.89 -20.20
N GLN A 122 -2.07 26.24 -19.52
CA GLN A 122 -1.38 27.51 -19.73
C GLN A 122 -0.83 27.61 -21.15
N LYS A 123 -0.25 26.52 -21.67
CA LYS A 123 0.31 26.45 -23.03
C LYS A 123 -0.77 26.39 -24.11
N ARG A 124 -1.89 25.71 -23.85
CA ARG A 124 -3.01 25.58 -24.79
C ARG A 124 -4.36 25.60 -24.06
N PRO A 125 -4.93 26.79 -23.81
CA PRO A 125 -6.20 26.91 -23.09
C PRO A 125 -7.38 26.22 -23.78
N ALA A 126 -7.34 26.03 -25.10
CA ALA A 126 -8.38 25.32 -25.84
C ALA A 126 -8.19 23.79 -25.88
N TYR A 127 -7.29 23.22 -25.08
CA TYR A 127 -7.12 21.77 -24.97
C TYR A 127 -8.06 21.21 -23.90
N GLY A 128 -9.18 20.60 -24.32
CA GLY A 128 -10.24 20.18 -23.41
C GLY A 128 -9.88 19.05 -22.44
N VAL A 129 -9.05 18.09 -22.86
CA VAL A 129 -8.77 16.86 -22.09
C VAL A 129 -8.15 17.11 -20.71
N PRO A 130 -7.12 18.00 -20.55
CA PRO A 130 -6.60 18.35 -19.23
C PRO A 130 -7.65 18.91 -18.26
N TYR A 131 -8.64 19.67 -18.73
CA TYR A 131 -9.71 20.16 -17.84
C TYR A 131 -10.49 19.00 -17.24
N ASN A 132 -10.86 17.99 -18.02
CA ASN A 132 -11.54 16.81 -17.47
C ASN A 132 -10.66 16.12 -16.41
N ASN A 133 -9.38 15.89 -16.69
CA ASN A 133 -8.52 15.16 -15.76
C ASN A 133 -8.29 15.96 -14.47
N ARG A 134 -8.10 17.28 -14.58
CA ARG A 134 -8.04 18.20 -13.44
C ARG A 134 -9.34 18.21 -12.64
N GLY A 135 -10.48 18.21 -13.33
CA GLY A 135 -11.81 18.12 -12.73
C GLY A 135 -12.02 16.82 -11.93
N VAL A 136 -11.46 15.68 -12.36
CA VAL A 136 -11.49 14.43 -11.59
C VAL A 136 -10.76 14.59 -10.25
N ILE A 137 -9.58 15.22 -10.24
CA ILE A 137 -8.83 15.50 -9.01
C ILE A 137 -9.61 16.47 -8.10
N HIS A 138 -10.20 17.53 -8.65
CA HIS A 138 -11.04 18.44 -7.88
C HIS A 138 -12.23 17.71 -7.23
N ALA A 139 -12.91 16.84 -7.97
CA ALA A 139 -14.01 16.04 -7.44
C ALA A 139 -13.53 15.11 -6.31
N ARG A 140 -12.37 14.48 -6.46
CA ARG A 140 -11.73 13.62 -5.44
C ARG A 140 -11.43 14.39 -4.15
N ARG A 141 -11.00 15.65 -4.27
CA ARG A 141 -10.74 16.57 -3.15
C ARG A 141 -12.01 17.20 -2.57
N GLY A 142 -13.20 16.85 -3.06
CA GLY A 142 -14.48 17.43 -2.63
C GLY A 142 -14.75 18.84 -3.16
N ALA A 143 -13.88 19.39 -4.01
CA ALA A 143 -14.08 20.68 -4.67
C ALA A 143 -15.04 20.54 -5.86
N LEU A 144 -16.30 20.19 -5.57
CA LEU A 144 -17.30 19.82 -6.57
C LEU A 144 -17.61 20.95 -7.56
N GLN A 145 -17.62 22.21 -7.11
CA GLN A 145 -17.83 23.35 -8.00
C GLN A 145 -16.68 23.53 -8.97
N SER A 146 -15.42 23.50 -8.50
CA SER A 146 -14.24 23.55 -9.38
C SER A 146 -14.23 22.41 -10.39
N ALA A 147 -14.64 21.21 -9.97
CA ALA A 147 -14.77 20.07 -10.87
C ALA A 147 -15.83 20.33 -11.95
N LEU A 148 -17.00 20.88 -11.59
CA LEU A 148 -18.06 21.22 -12.53
C LEU A 148 -17.59 22.26 -13.56
N ASP A 149 -16.88 23.29 -13.11
CA ASP A 149 -16.34 24.35 -13.98
C ASP A 149 -15.33 23.78 -14.99
N ASP A 150 -14.45 22.89 -14.53
CA ASP A 150 -13.50 22.19 -15.38
C ASP A 150 -14.19 21.26 -16.39
N PHE A 151 -15.18 20.48 -15.97
CA PHE A 151 -15.93 19.64 -16.91
C PHE A 151 -16.70 20.47 -17.94
N ASN A 152 -17.23 21.63 -17.57
CA ASN A 152 -17.84 22.57 -18.51
C ASN A 152 -16.84 23.04 -19.57
N LEU A 153 -15.62 23.39 -19.18
CA LEU A 153 -14.55 23.77 -20.12
C LEU A 153 -14.12 22.59 -20.99
N SER A 154 -13.99 21.38 -20.43
CA SER A 154 -13.69 20.18 -21.21
C SER A 154 -14.74 19.91 -22.28
N ILE A 155 -16.03 20.05 -21.97
CA ILE A 155 -17.13 19.85 -22.91
C ILE A 155 -17.13 20.96 -23.97
N LYS A 156 -16.90 22.21 -23.58
CA LYS A 156 -16.80 23.36 -24.50
C LYS A 156 -15.72 23.14 -25.57
N TYR A 157 -14.54 22.67 -25.16
CA TYR A 157 -13.40 22.49 -26.07
C TYR A 157 -13.33 21.11 -26.70
N THR A 158 -13.98 20.09 -26.15
CA THR A 158 -13.98 18.73 -26.69
C THR A 158 -15.36 18.07 -26.48
N PRO A 159 -16.39 18.51 -27.23
CA PRO A 159 -17.78 18.11 -26.98
C PRO A 159 -18.05 16.62 -27.22
N LYS A 160 -17.20 15.93 -28.00
CA LYS A 160 -17.28 14.48 -28.23
C LYS A 160 -16.51 13.65 -27.19
N PHE A 161 -16.01 14.26 -26.11
CA PHE A 161 -15.30 13.53 -25.06
C PHE A 161 -16.28 12.95 -24.03
N LEU A 162 -16.62 11.67 -24.22
CA LEU A 162 -17.55 10.91 -23.38
C LEU A 162 -17.30 11.04 -21.87
N LEU A 163 -16.03 11.01 -21.45
CA LEU A 163 -15.67 11.08 -20.03
C LEU A 163 -16.04 12.43 -19.40
N ALA A 164 -15.97 13.53 -20.14
CA ALA A 164 -16.32 14.84 -19.61
C ALA A 164 -17.81 14.93 -19.26
N TRP A 165 -18.69 14.41 -20.13
CA TRP A 165 -20.13 14.34 -19.88
C TRP A 165 -20.46 13.44 -18.69
N THR A 166 -19.91 12.22 -18.67
CA THR A 166 -20.21 11.26 -17.60
C THR A 166 -19.64 11.68 -16.24
N ASN A 167 -18.47 12.33 -16.20
CA ASN A 167 -17.90 12.88 -14.98
C ASN A 167 -18.67 14.11 -14.49
N ARG A 168 -19.12 15.00 -15.40
CA ARG A 168 -19.99 16.13 -15.04
C ARG A 168 -21.32 15.64 -14.47
N ALA A 169 -21.95 14.66 -15.12
CA ALA A 169 -23.17 14.04 -14.64
C ALA A 169 -22.98 13.45 -13.23
N ARG A 170 -21.87 12.75 -12.99
CA ARG A 170 -21.52 12.21 -11.66
C ARG A 170 -21.43 13.32 -10.61
N VAL A 171 -20.78 14.44 -10.90
CA VAL A 171 -20.68 15.58 -9.98
C VAL A 171 -22.05 16.26 -9.77
N ARG A 172 -22.84 16.43 -10.83
CA ARG A 172 -24.22 16.95 -10.73
C ARG A 172 -25.11 16.07 -9.84
N THR A 173 -24.98 14.75 -9.93
CA THR A 173 -25.65 13.81 -9.02
C THR A 173 -25.24 14.05 -7.56
N LEU A 174 -23.95 14.31 -7.28
CA LEU A 174 -23.48 14.64 -5.92
C LEU A 174 -24.03 15.98 -5.43
N LEU A 175 -24.21 16.95 -6.33
CA LEU A 175 -24.83 18.25 -6.06
C LEU A 175 -26.37 18.20 -6.05
N ARG A 176 -26.97 17.01 -6.27
CA ARG A 176 -28.42 16.79 -6.41
C ARG A 176 -29.08 17.51 -7.59
N ASP A 177 -28.31 17.95 -8.57
CA ASP A 177 -28.80 18.39 -9.89
C ASP A 177 -29.08 17.15 -10.76
N PHE A 178 -30.16 16.44 -10.44
CA PHE A 178 -30.48 15.18 -11.11
C PHE A 178 -30.90 15.39 -12.56
N ASP A 179 -31.66 16.44 -12.86
CA ASP A 179 -32.12 16.72 -14.23
C ASP A 179 -30.92 17.06 -15.13
N GLY A 180 -29.98 17.88 -14.65
CA GLY A 180 -28.73 18.15 -15.36
C GLY A 180 -27.86 16.91 -15.52
N ALA A 181 -27.83 16.01 -14.53
CA ALA A 181 -27.10 14.74 -14.65
C ALA A 181 -27.71 13.81 -15.71
N ILE A 182 -29.04 13.67 -15.74
CA ILE A 182 -29.74 12.86 -16.74
C ILE A 182 -29.57 13.44 -18.15
N ALA A 183 -29.63 14.77 -18.31
CA ALA A 183 -29.35 15.43 -19.58
C ALA A 183 -27.91 15.15 -20.07
N ASP A 184 -26.93 15.18 -19.17
CA ASP A 184 -25.54 14.87 -19.52
C ASP A 184 -25.35 13.40 -19.93
N PHE A 185 -26.05 12.46 -19.29
CA PHE A 185 -26.05 11.06 -19.73
C PHE A 185 -26.67 10.90 -21.12
N ALA A 186 -27.72 11.65 -21.45
CA ALA A 186 -28.32 11.61 -22.78
C ALA A 186 -27.36 12.13 -23.87
N GLU A 187 -26.55 13.16 -23.58
CA GLU A 187 -25.49 13.60 -24.49
C GLU A 187 -24.35 12.57 -24.60
N ALA A 188 -23.99 11.92 -23.49
CA ALA A 188 -23.01 10.83 -23.51
C ALA A 188 -23.48 9.63 -24.36
N GLU A 189 -24.77 9.28 -24.31
CA GLU A 189 -25.35 8.19 -25.11
C GLU A 189 -25.29 8.46 -26.61
N LYS A 190 -25.36 9.73 -27.04
CA LYS A 190 -25.17 10.09 -28.46
C LYS A 190 -23.75 9.83 -28.96
N ILE A 191 -22.76 9.81 -28.06
CA ILE A 191 -21.35 9.58 -28.38
C ILE A 191 -21.06 8.07 -28.40
N ASP A 192 -21.42 7.38 -27.33
CA ASP A 192 -21.27 5.92 -27.22
C ASP A 192 -22.40 5.32 -26.37
N PRO A 193 -23.45 4.76 -27.00
CA PRO A 193 -24.57 4.14 -26.28
C PRO A 193 -24.19 2.91 -25.45
N ALA A 194 -23.06 2.26 -25.76
CA ALA A 194 -22.64 1.02 -25.10
C ALA A 194 -21.72 1.27 -23.89
N ALA A 195 -21.34 2.53 -23.65
CA ALA A 195 -20.41 2.91 -22.59
C ALA A 195 -20.94 2.51 -21.19
N PRO A 196 -20.23 1.64 -20.44
CA PRO A 196 -20.69 1.15 -19.14
C PRO A 196 -20.81 2.25 -18.08
N GLN A 197 -20.07 3.35 -18.25
CA GLN A 197 -20.08 4.51 -17.36
C GLN A 197 -21.44 5.21 -17.37
N ILE A 198 -22.17 5.16 -18.47
CA ILE A 198 -23.50 5.78 -18.59
C ILE A 198 -24.49 5.03 -17.71
N ALA A 199 -24.79 3.77 -18.07
CA ALA A 199 -25.76 2.96 -17.34
C ALA A 199 -25.37 2.79 -15.85
N GLY A 200 -24.08 2.60 -15.56
CA GLY A 200 -23.60 2.46 -14.20
C GLY A 200 -23.83 3.71 -13.35
N ASN A 201 -23.47 4.91 -13.83
CA ASN A 201 -23.68 6.15 -13.08
C ASN A 201 -25.16 6.61 -13.08
N ARG A 202 -25.91 6.32 -14.15
CA ARG A 202 -27.35 6.64 -14.22
C ARG A 202 -28.16 5.76 -13.27
N CYS A 203 -27.77 4.49 -13.09
CA CYS A 203 -28.34 3.59 -12.09
C CYS A 203 -28.31 4.20 -10.68
N ILE A 204 -27.14 4.66 -10.21
CA ILE A 204 -27.05 5.28 -8.86
C ILE A 204 -27.77 6.64 -8.80
N THR A 205 -27.80 7.38 -9.91
CA THR A 205 -28.54 8.65 -10.01
C THR A 205 -30.04 8.43 -9.82
N TYR A 206 -30.64 7.52 -10.60
CA TYR A 206 -32.05 7.14 -10.43
C TYR A 206 -32.34 6.54 -9.05
N GLY A 207 -31.42 5.75 -8.49
CA GLY A 207 -31.52 5.24 -7.13
C GLY A 207 -31.65 6.35 -6.10
N THR A 208 -30.79 7.36 -6.19
CA THR A 208 -30.80 8.53 -5.30
C THR A 208 -32.06 9.39 -5.49
N MET A 209 -32.68 9.37 -6.67
CA MET A 209 -33.98 9.99 -6.93
C MET A 209 -35.18 9.17 -6.41
N GLY A 210 -34.96 7.95 -5.87
CA GLY A 210 -36.03 7.01 -5.51
C GLY A 210 -36.67 6.29 -6.70
N LYS A 211 -36.15 6.46 -7.92
CA LYS A 211 -36.64 5.85 -9.17
C LYS A 211 -36.07 4.44 -9.33
N TYR A 212 -36.34 3.57 -8.37
CA TYR A 212 -35.67 2.26 -8.25
C TYR A 212 -35.87 1.33 -9.46
N ALA A 213 -37.04 1.34 -10.11
CA ALA A 213 -37.28 0.51 -11.30
C ALA A 213 -36.34 0.88 -12.46
N GLN A 214 -36.16 2.18 -12.72
CA GLN A 214 -35.26 2.69 -13.77
C GLN A 214 -33.79 2.41 -13.40
N ALA A 215 -33.44 2.62 -12.13
CA ALA A 215 -32.10 2.32 -11.62
C ALA A 215 -31.72 0.84 -11.82
N LEU A 216 -32.59 -0.08 -11.40
CA LEU A 216 -32.36 -1.52 -11.52
C LEU A 216 -32.34 -1.98 -12.98
N ALA A 217 -33.13 -1.37 -13.88
CA ALA A 217 -33.06 -1.66 -15.30
C ALA A 217 -31.66 -1.36 -15.89
N ASP A 218 -31.10 -0.18 -15.59
CA ASP A 218 -29.75 0.21 -16.03
C ASP A 218 -28.67 -0.74 -15.49
N CYS A 219 -28.68 -0.98 -14.17
CA CYS A 219 -27.71 -1.86 -13.53
C CYS A 219 -27.83 -3.31 -14.03
N ASN A 220 -29.05 -3.86 -14.16
CA ASN A 220 -29.25 -5.23 -14.65
C ASN A 220 -28.82 -5.38 -16.11
N GLY A 221 -29.15 -4.42 -16.98
CA GLY A 221 -28.72 -4.44 -18.37
C GLY A 221 -27.19 -4.41 -18.50
N LEU A 222 -26.51 -3.61 -17.67
CA LEU A 222 -25.05 -3.57 -17.65
C LEU A 222 -24.44 -4.87 -17.12
N ILE A 223 -24.96 -5.42 -16.02
CA ILE A 223 -24.47 -6.70 -15.44
C ILE A 223 -24.72 -7.86 -16.40
N ALA A 224 -25.83 -7.88 -17.14
CA ALA A 224 -26.11 -8.92 -18.13
C ALA A 224 -25.06 -8.94 -19.25
N ARG A 225 -24.61 -7.76 -19.71
CA ARG A 225 -23.53 -7.63 -20.71
C ARG A 225 -22.14 -7.84 -20.13
N GLN A 226 -21.93 -7.46 -18.86
CA GLN A 226 -20.64 -7.52 -18.17
C GLN A 226 -20.80 -8.14 -16.76
N PRO A 227 -20.90 -9.48 -16.66
CA PRO A 227 -21.24 -10.15 -15.39
C PRO A 227 -20.25 -9.95 -14.25
N LYS A 228 -19.01 -9.55 -14.54
CA LYS A 228 -17.96 -9.27 -13.55
C LYS A 228 -17.73 -7.77 -13.31
N ASN A 229 -18.61 -6.91 -13.79
CA ASN A 229 -18.48 -5.46 -13.59
C ASN A 229 -18.84 -5.10 -12.13
N VAL A 230 -17.83 -5.07 -11.26
CA VAL A 230 -17.98 -4.79 -9.83
C VAL A 230 -18.61 -3.41 -9.56
N PHE A 231 -18.36 -2.43 -10.44
CA PHE A 231 -18.97 -1.10 -10.31
C PHE A 231 -20.49 -1.16 -10.47
N ALA A 232 -21.00 -1.87 -11.49
CA ALA A 232 -22.43 -2.06 -11.69
C ALA A 232 -23.07 -2.90 -10.58
N ILE A 233 -22.38 -3.95 -10.11
CA ILE A 233 -22.85 -4.81 -9.02
C ILE A 233 -22.98 -3.99 -7.72
N ASN A 234 -21.98 -3.19 -7.37
CA ASN A 234 -22.04 -2.31 -6.21
C ASN A 234 -23.17 -1.28 -6.32
N ASN A 235 -23.34 -0.63 -7.48
CA ASN A 235 -24.43 0.32 -7.67
C ASN A 235 -25.80 -0.36 -7.55
N ARG A 236 -25.95 -1.60 -8.04
CA ARG A 236 -27.20 -2.37 -7.85
C ARG A 236 -27.43 -2.70 -6.38
N ALA A 237 -26.38 -3.08 -5.66
CA ALA A 237 -26.45 -3.34 -4.21
C ALA A 237 -26.89 -2.09 -3.44
N ASP A 238 -26.30 -0.93 -3.74
CA ASP A 238 -26.66 0.35 -3.13
C ASP A 238 -28.10 0.74 -3.43
N VAL A 239 -28.56 0.56 -4.68
CA VAL A 239 -29.96 0.83 -5.07
C VAL A 239 -30.92 -0.10 -4.33
N ASN A 240 -30.61 -1.39 -4.22
CA ASN A 240 -31.42 -2.34 -3.45
C ASN A 240 -31.45 -1.97 -1.96
N MET A 241 -30.33 -1.51 -1.41
CA MET A 241 -30.25 -1.01 -0.04
C MET A 241 -31.15 0.22 0.17
N MET A 242 -31.15 1.19 -0.76
CA MET A 242 -32.04 2.36 -0.72
C MET A 242 -33.52 1.97 -0.85
N LYS A 243 -33.82 0.96 -1.68
CA LYS A 243 -35.17 0.40 -1.84
C LYS A 243 -35.64 -0.38 -0.60
N GLY A 244 -34.72 -0.82 0.27
CA GLY A 244 -35.00 -1.67 1.43
C GLY A 244 -34.95 -3.18 1.15
N ASP A 245 -34.49 -3.59 -0.04
CA ASP A 245 -34.31 -4.99 -0.42
C ASP A 245 -32.94 -5.50 0.07
N ILE A 246 -32.85 -5.75 1.37
CA ILE A 246 -31.59 -6.09 2.06
C ILE A 246 -31.00 -7.40 1.54
N ASP A 247 -31.82 -8.40 1.22
CA ASP A 247 -31.33 -9.70 0.74
C ASP A 247 -30.73 -9.61 -0.66
N ALA A 248 -31.36 -8.85 -1.57
CA ALA A 248 -30.78 -8.58 -2.88
C ALA A 248 -29.47 -7.79 -2.78
N ALA A 249 -29.41 -6.78 -1.90
CA ALA A 249 -28.19 -6.02 -1.64
C ALA A 249 -27.06 -6.90 -1.08
N LEU A 250 -27.35 -7.76 -0.11
CA LEU A 250 -26.38 -8.68 0.48
C LEU A 250 -25.77 -9.63 -0.56
N LYS A 251 -26.61 -10.18 -1.44
CA LYS A 251 -26.15 -11.05 -2.54
C LYS A 251 -25.16 -10.33 -3.45
N ASP A 252 -25.45 -9.08 -3.80
CA ASP A 252 -24.59 -8.29 -4.67
C ASP A 252 -23.28 -7.89 -3.98
N TYR A 253 -23.31 -7.47 -2.72
CA TYR A 253 -22.08 -7.18 -1.96
C TYR A 253 -21.19 -8.43 -1.81
N ASN A 254 -21.78 -9.60 -1.55
CA ASN A 254 -21.03 -10.86 -1.52
C ASN A 254 -20.38 -11.16 -2.88
N THR A 255 -21.11 -10.95 -3.98
CA THR A 255 -20.58 -11.13 -5.34
C THR A 255 -19.44 -10.15 -5.63
N ALA A 256 -19.59 -8.87 -5.24
CA ALA A 256 -18.55 -7.86 -5.40
C ALA A 256 -17.27 -8.19 -4.62
N ILE A 257 -17.40 -8.68 -3.37
CA ILE A 257 -16.28 -9.11 -2.53
C ILE A 257 -15.62 -10.37 -3.08
N GLN A 258 -16.39 -11.30 -3.64
CA GLN A 258 -15.83 -12.49 -4.29
C GLN A 258 -14.98 -12.14 -5.51
N ILE A 259 -15.38 -11.13 -6.29
CA ILE A 259 -14.62 -10.67 -7.47
C ILE A 259 -13.42 -9.81 -7.05
N ASN A 260 -13.61 -8.94 -6.05
CA ASN A 260 -12.57 -8.07 -5.50
C ASN A 260 -12.61 -8.10 -3.95
N PRO A 261 -11.77 -8.93 -3.31
CA PRO A 261 -11.75 -9.08 -1.85
C PRO A 261 -11.44 -7.81 -1.06
N ASN A 262 -10.87 -6.77 -1.67
CA ASN A 262 -10.55 -5.49 -1.02
C ASN A 262 -11.56 -4.39 -1.38
N ASN A 263 -12.77 -4.75 -1.82
CA ASN A 263 -13.76 -3.77 -2.26
C ASN A 263 -14.37 -3.01 -1.07
N VAL A 264 -13.87 -1.79 -0.86
CA VAL A 264 -14.30 -0.89 0.23
C VAL A 264 -15.81 -0.66 0.27
N ARG A 265 -16.44 -0.36 -0.88
CA ARG A 265 -17.88 -0.08 -0.97
C ARG A 265 -18.70 -1.30 -0.56
N ALA A 266 -18.32 -2.48 -1.05
CA ALA A 266 -19.04 -3.71 -0.76
C ALA A 266 -18.92 -4.13 0.71
N HIS A 267 -17.73 -4.05 1.28
CA HIS A 267 -17.53 -4.29 2.72
C HIS A 267 -18.31 -3.27 3.58
N SER A 268 -18.25 -1.99 3.24
CA SER A 268 -19.01 -0.95 3.97
C SER A 268 -20.52 -1.17 3.88
N GLY A 269 -21.03 -1.55 2.71
CA GLY A 269 -22.44 -1.87 2.49
C GLY A 269 -22.89 -3.13 3.22
N ARG A 270 -22.10 -4.21 3.16
CA ARG A 270 -22.39 -5.47 3.86
C ARG A 270 -22.31 -5.33 5.39
N GLY A 271 -21.36 -4.53 5.88
CA GLY A 271 -21.26 -4.17 7.30
C GLY A 271 -22.54 -3.53 7.84
N GLN A 272 -23.17 -2.62 7.07
CA GLN A 272 -24.46 -2.01 7.43
C GLN A 272 -25.60 -3.03 7.49
N ILE A 273 -25.60 -4.03 6.60
CA ILE A 273 -26.58 -5.11 6.60
C ILE A 273 -26.44 -5.93 7.89
N TYR A 274 -25.23 -6.38 8.22
CA TYR A 274 -24.98 -7.15 9.43
C TYR A 274 -25.26 -6.37 10.70
N GLU A 275 -24.96 -5.07 10.72
CA GLU A 275 -25.30 -4.18 11.82
C GLU A 275 -26.81 -4.08 12.03
N THR A 276 -27.57 -3.89 10.96
CA THR A 276 -29.05 -3.87 10.99
C THR A 276 -29.62 -5.20 11.50
N ARG A 277 -28.99 -6.32 11.13
CA ARG A 277 -29.34 -7.68 11.61
C ARG A 277 -28.85 -7.99 13.03
N ARG A 278 -28.19 -7.03 13.69
CA ARG A 278 -27.56 -7.19 15.02
C ARG A 278 -26.43 -8.22 15.07
N ASP A 279 -25.89 -8.64 13.93
CA ASP A 279 -24.64 -9.39 13.86
C ASP A 279 -23.45 -8.42 13.91
N LEU A 280 -23.19 -7.91 15.11
CA LEU A 280 -22.17 -6.88 15.32
C LEU A 280 -20.75 -7.40 15.08
N ALA A 281 -20.54 -8.72 15.16
CA ALA A 281 -19.24 -9.33 14.90
C ALA A 281 -18.89 -9.24 13.41
N GLN A 282 -19.80 -9.68 12.53
CA GLN A 282 -19.62 -9.56 11.09
C GLN A 282 -19.60 -8.10 10.65
N ALA A 283 -20.47 -7.25 11.23
CA ALA A 283 -20.47 -5.82 10.94
C ALA A 283 -19.11 -5.16 11.20
N ARG A 284 -18.51 -5.41 12.36
CA ARG A 284 -17.16 -4.90 12.69
C ARG A 284 -16.08 -5.42 11.75
N ALA A 285 -16.12 -6.71 11.38
CA ALA A 285 -15.15 -7.30 10.47
C ALA A 285 -15.21 -6.63 9.09
N ASP A 286 -16.42 -6.44 8.56
CA ASP A 286 -16.65 -5.76 7.29
C ASP A 286 -16.27 -4.27 7.34
N TYR A 287 -16.65 -3.55 8.39
CA TYR A 287 -16.23 -2.15 8.53
C TYR A 287 -14.72 -2.01 8.67
N ARG A 288 -14.03 -2.94 9.34
CA ARG A 288 -12.57 -2.97 9.43
C ARG A 288 -11.94 -3.20 8.05
N ALA A 289 -12.46 -4.14 7.28
CA ALA A 289 -11.99 -4.38 5.92
C ALA A 289 -12.17 -3.12 5.05
N ALA A 290 -13.33 -2.46 5.10
CA ALA A 290 -13.57 -1.21 4.38
C ALA A 290 -12.69 -0.05 4.84
N ALA A 291 -12.49 0.11 6.15
CA ALA A 291 -11.70 1.21 6.72
C ALA A 291 -10.22 1.16 6.32
N TYR A 292 -9.64 -0.03 6.24
CA TYR A 292 -8.19 -0.21 6.11
C TYR A 292 -7.73 -0.91 4.82
N SER A 293 -8.64 -1.23 3.90
CA SER A 293 -8.27 -1.73 2.57
C SER A 293 -7.36 -0.73 1.86
N LEU A 294 -6.23 -1.21 1.36
CA LEU A 294 -5.29 -0.41 0.60
C LEU A 294 -5.86 -0.12 -0.79
N THR A 295 -6.12 1.16 -1.05
CA THR A 295 -6.46 1.69 -2.36
C THR A 295 -5.38 2.69 -2.77
N ARG A 296 -5.15 2.82 -4.07
CA ARG A 296 -4.18 3.79 -4.60
C ARG A 296 -4.61 5.22 -4.34
N PHE A 297 -5.91 5.44 -4.50
CA PHE A 297 -6.66 6.62 -4.10
C PHE A 297 -8.12 6.20 -4.00
N ASP A 298 -8.92 7.00 -3.31
CA ASP A 298 -10.37 6.78 -3.23
C ASP A 298 -11.09 7.78 -4.14
N GLU A 299 -11.91 7.27 -5.06
CA GLU A 299 -12.92 8.10 -5.72
C GLU A 299 -13.97 8.56 -4.69
N PRO A 300 -14.75 9.65 -4.95
CA PRO A 300 -15.64 10.25 -3.95
C PRO A 300 -16.61 9.27 -3.27
N ASP A 301 -17.13 8.30 -4.02
CA ASP A 301 -18.01 7.23 -3.53
C ASP A 301 -17.29 6.24 -2.60
N VAL A 302 -16.04 5.89 -2.92
CA VAL A 302 -15.21 5.01 -2.09
C VAL A 302 -14.80 5.72 -0.81
N ALA A 303 -14.39 6.99 -0.89
CA ALA A 303 -14.01 7.80 0.26
C ALA A 303 -15.17 7.94 1.25
N ARG A 304 -16.39 8.20 0.75
CA ARG A 304 -17.60 8.22 1.59
C ARG A 304 -17.88 6.87 2.25
N ALA A 305 -17.76 5.77 1.50
CA ALA A 305 -17.97 4.44 2.05
C ALA A 305 -16.94 4.09 3.13
N ARG A 306 -15.68 4.49 2.96
CA ARG A 306 -14.60 4.33 3.95
C ARG A 306 -14.87 5.18 5.20
N ALA A 307 -15.19 6.45 5.03
CA ALA A 307 -15.49 7.35 6.14
C ALA A 307 -16.67 6.81 6.97
N LYS A 308 -17.74 6.36 6.29
CA LYS A 308 -18.86 5.70 6.95
C LYS A 308 -18.43 4.44 7.69
N ALA A 309 -17.61 3.59 7.08
CA ALA A 309 -17.12 2.39 7.74
C ALA A 309 -16.27 2.71 8.99
N GLN A 310 -15.40 3.73 8.92
CA GLN A 310 -14.61 4.20 10.07
C GLN A 310 -15.51 4.72 11.20
N GLU A 311 -16.51 5.52 10.86
CA GLU A 311 -17.51 6.03 11.81
C GLU A 311 -18.29 4.89 12.48
N ARG A 312 -18.86 3.96 11.69
CA ARG A 312 -19.63 2.84 12.21
C ARG A 312 -18.77 1.87 13.01
N LEU A 313 -17.55 1.59 12.56
CA LEU A 313 -16.59 0.77 13.31
C LEU A 313 -16.32 1.39 14.68
N ALA A 314 -16.06 2.70 14.74
CA ALA A 314 -15.85 3.41 15.99
C ALA A 314 -17.09 3.38 16.91
N ALA A 315 -18.30 3.46 16.35
CA ALA A 315 -19.55 3.37 17.11
C ALA A 315 -19.84 1.95 17.64
N LEU A 316 -19.43 0.91 16.90
CA LEU A 316 -19.65 -0.50 17.26
C LEU A 316 -18.53 -1.10 18.12
N MET A 317 -17.41 -0.39 18.26
CA MET A 317 -16.40 -0.70 19.24
C MET A 317 -16.85 -0.14 20.60
N PRO A 318 -16.67 -0.88 21.71
CA PRO A 318 -17.02 -0.37 23.01
C PRO A 318 -16.27 0.96 23.24
N GLN A 319 -17.03 2.03 23.43
CA GLN A 319 -16.53 3.29 23.97
C GLN A 319 -16.28 3.03 25.45
N THR A 320 -15.10 2.51 25.79
CA THR A 320 -14.67 2.50 27.19
C THR A 320 -14.30 3.95 27.53
N PRO A 321 -15.04 4.63 28.42
CA PRO A 321 -14.58 5.93 28.91
C PRO A 321 -13.25 5.69 29.60
N GLY A 322 -12.21 6.43 29.18
CA GLY A 322 -10.85 6.41 29.68
C GLY A 322 -10.60 5.54 30.91
N SER A 323 -10.31 4.25 30.69
CA SER A 323 -9.65 3.43 31.68
C SER A 323 -8.19 3.28 31.26
N ALA A 324 -7.28 3.59 32.18
CA ALA A 324 -5.88 3.23 32.05
C ALA A 324 -5.76 1.75 31.64
N PRO A 325 -4.73 1.35 30.88
CA PRO A 325 -4.60 -0.02 30.41
C PRO A 325 -4.80 -1.01 31.57
N THR A 326 -5.88 -1.78 31.53
CA THR A 326 -6.14 -2.79 32.56
C THR A 326 -5.22 -3.98 32.30
N GLY A 327 -4.05 -3.95 32.91
CA GLY A 327 -3.07 -5.03 32.90
C GLY A 327 -1.66 -4.56 33.24
N ARG A 328 -0.85 -5.39 33.90
CA ARG A 328 0.54 -5.06 34.24
C ARG A 328 1.40 -5.18 32.98
N ARG A 329 2.06 -4.11 32.59
CA ARG A 329 2.96 -4.00 31.43
C ARG A 329 4.38 -3.74 31.91
N VAL A 330 5.31 -4.57 31.49
CA VAL A 330 6.73 -4.46 31.84
C VAL A 330 7.59 -4.42 30.58
N ALA A 331 8.70 -3.71 30.65
CA ALA A 331 9.65 -3.61 29.57
C ALA A 331 11.10 -3.74 30.03
N LEU A 332 11.93 -4.37 29.19
CA LEU A 332 13.37 -4.36 29.28
C LEU A 332 13.91 -3.66 28.03
N VAL A 333 14.73 -2.63 28.24
CA VAL A 333 15.28 -1.79 27.19
C VAL A 333 16.79 -1.80 27.34
N ILE A 334 17.49 -2.28 26.30
CA ILE A 334 18.93 -2.49 26.29
C ILE A 334 19.52 -1.68 25.14
N GLY A 335 20.51 -0.84 25.43
CA GLY A 335 21.30 -0.13 24.41
C GLY A 335 22.79 -0.40 24.57
N ASN A 336 23.37 -1.23 23.71
CA ASN A 336 24.79 -1.55 23.72
C ASN A 336 25.53 -0.76 22.63
N GLY A 337 26.47 0.09 23.03
CA GLY A 337 27.25 0.93 22.14
C GLY A 337 28.76 0.90 22.39
N ALA A 338 29.18 0.74 23.65
CA ALA A 338 30.58 0.81 24.07
C ALA A 338 31.32 -0.54 23.94
N TYR A 339 31.36 -1.10 22.74
CA TYR A 339 32.01 -2.38 22.46
C TYR A 339 33.53 -2.33 22.65
N LYS A 340 34.08 -3.32 23.37
CA LYS A 340 35.53 -3.42 23.64
C LYS A 340 36.31 -4.04 22.49
N ASN A 341 35.73 -5.04 21.82
CA ASN A 341 36.40 -5.85 20.79
C ASN A 341 35.71 -5.74 19.41
N ALA A 342 34.80 -4.78 19.25
CA ALA A 342 34.07 -4.52 18.02
C ALA A 342 33.90 -3.00 17.83
N HIS A 343 33.47 -2.57 16.63
CA HIS A 343 33.22 -1.16 16.37
C HIS A 343 32.14 -0.60 17.30
N ALA A 344 32.46 0.48 18.02
CA ALA A 344 31.54 1.14 18.93
C ALA A 344 30.36 1.79 18.17
N LEU A 345 29.15 1.70 18.73
CA LEU A 345 27.95 2.30 18.15
C LEU A 345 27.49 3.45 19.05
N PRO A 346 27.49 4.71 18.60
CA PRO A 346 27.13 5.85 19.46
C PRO A 346 25.62 6.02 19.68
N ASN A 347 24.78 5.39 18.84
CA ASN A 347 23.32 5.60 18.84
C ASN A 347 22.52 4.66 19.74
N PRO A 348 22.85 3.35 19.89
CA PRO A 348 22.06 2.44 20.71
C PRO A 348 21.77 2.92 22.15
N PRO A 349 22.72 3.56 22.87
CA PRO A 349 22.43 4.13 24.19
C PRO A 349 21.46 5.32 24.17
N ARG A 350 21.32 6.03 23.05
CA ARG A 350 20.36 7.14 22.86
C ARG A 350 18.98 6.59 22.49
N ASP A 351 18.95 5.64 21.56
CA ASP A 351 17.72 4.98 21.10
C ASP A 351 17.03 4.25 22.26
N SER A 352 17.81 3.49 23.05
CA SER A 352 17.29 2.82 24.25
C SER A 352 16.70 3.82 25.25
N GLN A 353 17.34 4.96 25.46
CA GLN A 353 16.84 6.00 26.36
C GLN A 353 15.54 6.63 25.85
N LEU A 354 15.44 6.89 24.55
CA LEU A 354 14.21 7.38 23.91
C LEU A 354 13.08 6.38 24.15
N ILE A 355 13.27 5.12 23.77
CA ILE A 355 12.23 4.10 23.90
C ILE A 355 11.84 3.85 25.35
N ALA A 356 12.80 3.79 26.27
CA ALA A 356 12.53 3.65 27.70
C ALA A 356 11.69 4.82 28.23
N SER A 357 11.99 6.06 27.82
CA SER A 357 11.19 7.24 28.21
C SER A 357 9.76 7.14 27.70
N VAL A 358 9.56 6.76 26.44
CA VAL A 358 8.21 6.62 25.86
C VAL A 358 7.42 5.51 26.55
N LEU A 359 8.02 4.35 26.82
CA LEU A 359 7.32 3.26 27.50
C LEU A 359 6.88 3.65 28.91
N ARG A 360 7.68 4.44 29.64
CA ARG A 360 7.28 5.01 30.93
C ARG A 360 6.11 5.99 30.77
N ASP A 361 6.16 6.89 29.77
CA ASP A 361 5.04 7.82 29.47
C ASP A 361 3.74 7.07 29.14
N LEU A 362 3.84 5.90 28.52
CA LEU A 362 2.72 5.03 28.17
C LEU A 362 2.18 4.20 29.34
N GLY A 363 2.73 4.36 30.53
CA GLY A 363 2.25 3.73 31.76
C GLY A 363 2.71 2.29 31.94
N PHE A 364 3.84 1.89 31.34
CA PHE A 364 4.52 0.64 31.73
C PHE A 364 4.98 0.76 33.18
N GLN A 365 4.53 -0.17 34.04
CA GLN A 365 4.76 -0.08 35.48
C GLN A 365 6.20 -0.43 35.89
N SER A 366 6.92 -1.16 35.03
CA SER A 366 8.35 -1.44 35.21
C SER A 366 9.05 -1.32 33.86
N VAL A 367 10.08 -0.46 33.79
CA VAL A 367 10.94 -0.29 32.61
C VAL A 367 12.39 -0.41 33.05
N MET A 368 12.96 -1.59 32.86
CA MET A 368 14.37 -1.87 33.11
C MET A 368 15.21 -1.29 31.97
N ASP A 369 15.82 -0.14 32.21
CA ASP A 369 16.64 0.59 31.23
C ASP A 369 18.11 0.36 31.54
N THR A 370 18.80 -0.31 30.61
CA THR A 370 20.18 -0.78 30.78
C THR A 370 21.02 -0.45 29.56
N LYS A 371 22.30 -0.19 29.79
CA LYS A 371 23.25 0.21 28.75
C LYS A 371 24.54 -0.57 28.89
N ASP A 372 25.17 -0.82 27.76
CA ASP A 372 26.51 -1.42 27.65
C ASP A 372 26.69 -2.67 28.52
N LEU A 373 25.77 -3.62 28.36
CA LEU A 373 25.75 -4.86 29.14
C LEU A 373 26.87 -5.80 28.71
N ALA A 374 27.71 -6.14 29.67
CA ALA A 374 28.60 -7.30 29.61
C ALA A 374 27.79 -8.60 29.68
N ARG A 375 28.33 -9.71 29.15
CA ARG A 375 27.58 -10.96 28.95
C ARG A 375 26.89 -11.46 30.21
N ASP A 376 27.62 -11.61 31.32
CA ASP A 376 27.06 -12.12 32.57
C ASP A 376 25.94 -11.24 33.09
N LYS A 377 26.11 -9.92 32.98
CA LYS A 377 25.08 -8.97 33.39
C LYS A 377 23.87 -9.00 32.45
N PHE A 378 24.08 -9.26 31.17
CA PHE A 378 23.01 -9.46 30.19
C PHE A 378 22.11 -10.63 30.61
N PHE A 379 22.69 -11.80 30.91
CA PHE A 379 21.94 -12.97 31.37
C PHE A 379 21.20 -12.73 32.70
N GLN A 380 21.86 -12.08 33.67
CA GLN A 380 21.22 -11.71 34.94
C GLN A 380 20.03 -10.78 34.71
N THR A 381 20.16 -9.84 33.77
CA THR A 381 19.11 -8.88 33.42
C THR A 381 17.93 -9.57 32.74
N LEU A 382 18.18 -10.50 31.82
CA LEU A 382 17.12 -11.33 31.20
C LEU A 382 16.39 -12.18 32.24
N LYS A 383 17.12 -12.79 33.17
CA LYS A 383 16.51 -13.58 34.26
C LYS A 383 15.63 -12.71 35.16
N ALA A 384 16.13 -11.56 35.61
CA ALA A 384 15.37 -10.63 36.43
C ALA A 384 14.12 -10.10 35.69
N PHE A 385 14.23 -9.87 34.38
CA PHE A 385 13.10 -9.46 33.56
C PHE A 385 12.07 -10.58 33.37
N ALA A 386 12.50 -11.83 33.23
CA ALA A 386 11.60 -12.98 33.13
C ALA A 386 10.71 -13.12 34.39
N GLU A 387 11.29 -12.91 35.57
CA GLU A 387 10.56 -12.91 36.85
C GLU A 387 9.51 -11.79 36.93
N GLU A 388 9.74 -10.65 36.26
CA GLU A 388 8.75 -9.57 36.14
C GLU A 388 7.69 -9.89 35.07
N ALA A 389 8.09 -10.53 33.97
CA ALA A 389 7.20 -10.92 32.88
C ALA A 389 6.14 -11.96 33.31
N GLU A 390 6.48 -12.88 34.22
CA GLU A 390 5.54 -13.86 34.81
C GLU A 390 4.32 -13.20 35.48
N LYS A 391 4.50 -11.98 35.99
CA LYS A 391 3.46 -11.21 36.69
C LYS A 391 2.71 -10.28 35.75
N ALA A 392 3.10 -10.22 34.48
CA ALA A 392 2.67 -9.21 33.52
C ALA A 392 1.71 -9.76 32.45
N ASP A 393 0.82 -8.89 31.98
CA ASP A 393 0.00 -9.12 30.80
C ASP A 393 0.80 -8.82 29.53
N TRP A 394 1.67 -7.80 29.58
CA TRP A 394 2.58 -7.43 28.48
C TRP A 394 4.02 -7.50 28.97
N ALA A 395 4.87 -8.19 28.21
CA ALA A 395 6.32 -8.09 28.33
C ALA A 395 6.90 -7.65 26.99
N VAL A 396 7.70 -6.58 27.03
CA VAL A 396 8.38 -6.01 25.86
C VAL A 396 9.88 -6.02 26.09
N VAL A 397 10.65 -6.58 25.17
CA VAL A 397 12.11 -6.36 25.11
C VAL A 397 12.40 -5.46 23.91
N TYR A 398 13.13 -4.38 24.13
CA TYR A 398 13.76 -3.60 23.07
C TYR A 398 15.27 -3.70 23.20
N TYR A 399 15.95 -4.10 22.14
CA TYR A 399 17.41 -4.15 22.07
C TYR A 399 17.93 -3.32 20.91
N ALA A 400 18.88 -2.45 21.20
CA ALA A 400 19.69 -1.75 20.21
C ALA A 400 21.17 -2.11 20.37
N GLY A 401 21.86 -2.39 19.26
CA GLY A 401 23.28 -2.77 19.25
C GLY A 401 23.70 -3.64 18.05
N HIS A 402 24.80 -4.37 18.17
CA HIS A 402 25.21 -5.38 17.20
C HIS A 402 24.45 -6.70 17.40
N GLY A 403 24.14 -7.37 16.30
CA GLY A 403 23.65 -8.73 16.26
C GLY A 403 24.20 -9.46 15.04
N PHE A 404 24.22 -10.79 15.08
CA PHE A 404 24.70 -11.59 13.96
C PHE A 404 24.07 -12.97 13.96
N GLU A 405 24.21 -13.68 12.85
CA GLU A 405 23.80 -15.09 12.74
C GLU A 405 25.01 -15.98 12.49
N ILE A 406 25.09 -17.09 13.21
CA ILE A 406 26.02 -18.19 12.94
C ILE A 406 25.24 -19.50 13.01
N GLY A 407 25.33 -20.31 11.94
CA GLY A 407 24.76 -21.65 11.92
C GLY A 407 23.24 -21.72 12.07
N GLY A 408 22.50 -20.70 11.62
CA GLY A 408 21.05 -20.65 11.77
C GLY A 408 20.56 -20.04 13.09
N VAL A 409 21.46 -19.67 14.00
CA VAL A 409 21.12 -19.11 15.32
C VAL A 409 21.44 -17.62 15.35
N ASN A 410 20.50 -16.84 15.89
CA ASN A 410 20.59 -15.39 15.94
C ASN A 410 21.11 -14.94 17.30
N TYR A 411 22.16 -14.12 17.31
CA TYR A 411 22.84 -13.67 18.51
C TYR A 411 22.81 -12.15 18.65
N LEU A 412 22.65 -11.69 19.89
CA LEU A 412 22.82 -10.31 20.33
C LEU A 412 24.20 -10.19 20.98
N VAL A 413 24.89 -9.06 20.77
CA VAL A 413 26.30 -8.90 21.17
C VAL A 413 26.42 -8.10 22.48
N PRO A 414 26.94 -8.71 23.57
CA PRO A 414 27.41 -7.99 24.75
C PRO A 414 28.62 -7.10 24.46
N VAL A 415 28.83 -6.03 25.23
CA VAL A 415 29.92 -5.08 24.96
C VAL A 415 31.32 -5.64 25.20
N ASP A 416 31.45 -6.73 25.96
CA ASP A 416 32.69 -7.43 26.25
C ASP A 416 32.93 -8.67 25.37
N ALA A 417 31.98 -9.02 24.49
CA ALA A 417 32.06 -10.20 23.65
C ALA A 417 33.36 -10.24 22.84
N ARG A 418 33.97 -11.42 22.76
CA ARG A 418 35.19 -11.63 21.97
C ARG A 418 35.10 -12.94 21.19
N LEU A 419 34.73 -12.85 19.91
CA LEU A 419 34.65 -14.01 19.04
C LEU A 419 35.97 -14.20 18.29
N THR A 420 36.73 -15.22 18.66
CA THR A 420 37.97 -15.60 17.96
C THR A 420 37.72 -16.69 16.92
N ALA A 421 36.71 -17.52 17.14
CA ALA A 421 36.18 -18.51 16.21
C ALA A 421 34.64 -18.49 16.19
N ASP A 422 34.04 -18.97 15.11
CA ASP A 422 32.58 -19.09 14.95
C ASP A 422 31.89 -19.89 16.06
N LYS A 423 32.54 -20.93 16.58
CA LYS A 423 32.07 -21.72 17.73
C LYS A 423 31.95 -20.93 19.04
N ASP A 424 32.63 -19.79 19.16
CA ASP A 424 32.64 -18.98 20.39
C ASP A 424 31.30 -18.23 20.57
N ALA A 425 30.47 -18.15 19.54
CA ALA A 425 29.20 -17.41 19.56
C ALA A 425 28.26 -17.85 20.71
N GLU A 426 28.15 -19.15 20.98
CA GLU A 426 27.31 -19.67 22.06
C GLU A 426 27.79 -19.22 23.46
N THR A 427 29.12 -19.11 23.63
CA THR A 427 29.75 -18.79 24.91
C THR A 427 30.02 -17.30 25.11
N GLU A 428 30.04 -16.51 24.03
CA GLU A 428 30.42 -15.08 24.06
C GLU A 428 29.26 -14.14 23.73
N ALA A 429 28.21 -14.63 23.08
CA ALA A 429 27.02 -13.85 22.74
C ALA A 429 25.77 -14.36 23.47
N VAL A 430 24.62 -13.71 23.20
CA VAL A 430 23.31 -14.05 23.78
C VAL A 430 22.37 -14.47 22.66
N ALA A 431 21.84 -15.69 22.71
CA ALA A 431 20.95 -16.18 21.68
C ALA A 431 19.57 -15.49 21.76
N LEU A 432 18.98 -15.17 20.61
CA LEU A 432 17.66 -14.51 20.55
C LEU A 432 16.57 -15.34 21.22
N GLU A 433 16.68 -16.67 21.15
CA GLU A 433 15.79 -17.61 21.83
C GLU A 433 15.73 -17.36 23.34
N GLN A 434 16.85 -16.93 23.96
CA GLN A 434 16.90 -16.61 25.39
C GLN A 434 16.15 -15.31 25.70
N VAL A 435 16.17 -14.36 24.77
CA VAL A 435 15.38 -13.12 24.87
C VAL A 435 13.90 -13.38 24.66
N ILE A 436 13.55 -14.23 23.69
CA ILE A 436 12.18 -14.69 23.47
C ILE A 436 11.67 -15.44 24.71
N ALA A 437 12.49 -16.29 25.32
CA ALA A 437 12.14 -16.98 26.56
C ALA A 437 11.85 -15.99 27.71
N ALA A 438 12.60 -14.89 27.80
CA ALA A 438 12.41 -13.89 28.85
C ALA A 438 11.06 -13.17 28.79
N VAL A 439 10.45 -13.00 27.60
CA VAL A 439 9.07 -12.48 27.47
C VAL A 439 8.01 -13.59 27.56
N GLY A 440 8.42 -14.86 27.57
CA GLY A 440 7.56 -16.02 27.34
C GLY A 440 6.43 -16.19 28.35
N ALA A 441 6.67 -15.82 29.61
CA ALA A 441 5.72 -16.02 30.70
C ALA A 441 4.61 -14.95 30.78
N ALA A 442 4.66 -13.87 29.99
CA ALA A 442 3.61 -12.87 29.98
C ALA A 442 2.28 -13.45 29.47
N ARG A 443 1.15 -12.96 30.01
CA ARG A 443 -0.16 -13.59 29.77
C ARG A 443 -0.74 -13.30 28.39
N LYS A 444 -0.54 -12.08 27.87
CA LYS A 444 -1.20 -11.61 26.64
C LYS A 444 -0.23 -11.28 25.52
N VAL A 445 0.66 -10.31 25.72
CA VAL A 445 1.58 -9.81 24.69
C VAL A 445 3.02 -10.11 25.06
N ARG A 446 3.72 -10.74 24.11
CA ARG A 446 5.13 -11.11 24.20
C ARG A 446 5.83 -10.51 22.98
N LEU A 447 6.46 -9.36 23.18
CA LEU A 447 7.01 -8.57 22.09
C LEU A 447 8.53 -8.43 22.25
N VAL A 448 9.27 -8.76 21.20
CA VAL A 448 10.71 -8.50 21.12
C VAL A 448 10.96 -7.58 19.92
N VAL A 449 11.60 -6.44 20.15
CA VAL A 449 11.94 -5.45 19.14
C VAL A 449 13.45 -5.31 19.07
N LEU A 450 14.01 -5.49 17.88
CA LEU A 450 15.44 -5.58 17.63
C LEU A 450 15.86 -4.48 16.66
N ASP A 451 16.46 -3.44 17.20
CA ASP A 451 17.09 -2.31 16.51
C ASP A 451 18.59 -2.54 16.38
N ALA A 452 18.95 -3.62 15.70
CA ALA A 452 20.32 -4.10 15.66
C ALA A 452 20.88 -4.21 14.23
N CYS A 453 22.15 -3.85 14.08
CA CYS A 453 22.92 -4.21 12.90
C CYS A 453 23.03 -5.72 12.83
N ARG A 454 22.79 -6.30 11.66
CA ARG A 454 22.76 -7.74 11.44
C ARG A 454 24.08 -8.32 10.91
N ASP A 455 25.06 -7.44 10.70
CA ASP A 455 26.38 -7.79 10.22
C ASP A 455 27.25 -8.28 11.38
N ASN A 456 27.96 -9.38 11.18
CA ASN A 456 28.87 -9.91 12.19
C ASN A 456 30.10 -8.98 12.34
N PRO A 457 30.24 -8.24 13.45
CA PRO A 457 31.33 -7.28 13.60
C PRO A 457 32.70 -7.96 13.79
N PHE A 458 32.73 -9.27 14.06
CA PHE A 458 33.95 -10.07 14.24
C PHE A 458 34.35 -10.82 12.97
N ALA A 459 33.53 -10.81 11.91
CA ALA A 459 33.79 -11.57 10.68
C ALA A 459 35.17 -11.35 10.04
N PRO A 460 35.78 -10.14 10.05
CA PRO A 460 37.10 -9.93 9.48
C PRO A 460 38.24 -10.62 10.23
N THR A 461 38.07 -10.87 11.54
CA THR A 461 39.14 -11.35 12.44
C THR A 461 38.88 -12.76 12.99
N MET A 462 37.69 -13.31 12.76
CA MET A 462 37.23 -14.59 13.32
C MET A 462 37.64 -15.78 12.44
N GLN A 463 38.15 -16.84 13.06
CA GLN A 463 38.43 -18.12 12.40
C GLN A 463 37.13 -18.89 12.14
N ARG A 464 36.94 -19.36 10.90
CA ARG A 464 35.79 -20.21 10.53
C ARG A 464 36.15 -21.67 10.74
N THR A 465 35.59 -22.31 11.76
CA THR A 465 35.90 -23.70 12.14
C THR A 465 34.76 -24.67 11.84
N LEU A 466 33.55 -24.17 11.54
CA LEU A 466 32.40 -24.98 11.15
C LEU A 466 32.41 -25.24 9.64
N SER A 467 32.66 -26.50 9.24
CA SER A 467 32.57 -27.00 7.86
C SER A 467 31.12 -27.23 7.40
N LEU A 468 30.27 -26.22 7.50
CA LEU A 468 28.94 -26.22 6.89
C LEU A 468 28.96 -25.21 5.73
N LYS A 469 28.47 -25.60 4.55
CA LYS A 469 28.28 -24.72 3.40
C LYS A 469 27.48 -23.49 3.85
N LEU A 470 28.19 -22.40 4.14
CA LEU A 470 27.60 -21.10 4.42
C LEU A 470 26.94 -20.61 3.13
N VAL A 471 25.62 -20.77 3.07
CA VAL A 471 24.81 -19.91 2.21
C VAL A 471 24.81 -18.55 2.89
N ASP A 472 25.27 -17.49 2.21
CA ASP A 472 25.17 -16.08 2.61
C ASP A 472 23.70 -15.61 2.60
N LYS A 473 22.86 -16.29 3.35
CA LYS A 473 21.50 -15.88 3.66
C LYS A 473 21.45 -15.75 5.16
N GLY A 474 21.40 -14.50 5.64
CA GLY A 474 21.09 -14.16 7.01
C GLY A 474 19.77 -14.75 7.55
N PHE A 475 19.42 -14.28 8.75
CA PHE A 475 18.51 -14.88 9.72
C PHE A 475 17.64 -16.03 9.20
N SER A 476 17.92 -17.27 9.65
CA SER A 476 16.95 -18.35 9.59
C SER A 476 15.62 -17.91 10.22
N ASN A 477 14.50 -18.32 9.60
CA ASN A 477 13.16 -17.95 10.06
C ASN A 477 12.87 -18.64 11.40
N ILE A 478 13.06 -17.92 12.51
CA ILE A 478 12.38 -18.29 13.75
C ILE A 478 10.90 -17.97 13.52
N GLU A 479 10.07 -19.00 13.35
CA GLU A 479 8.63 -18.88 13.56
C GLU A 479 8.39 -18.96 15.07
N PRO A 480 8.21 -17.83 15.76
CA PRO A 480 8.00 -17.89 17.19
C PRO A 480 6.65 -18.56 17.47
N GLY A 481 6.54 -19.27 18.59
CA GLY A 481 5.30 -19.95 18.97
C GLY A 481 4.09 -19.00 19.00
N ALA A 482 2.88 -19.56 19.00
CA ALA A 482 1.65 -18.76 18.97
C ALA A 482 1.62 -17.70 20.09
N GLY A 483 1.40 -16.44 19.73
CA GLY A 483 1.31 -15.32 20.69
C GLY A 483 2.61 -14.60 21.01
N PHE A 484 3.67 -14.83 20.23
CA PHE A 484 4.91 -14.06 20.23
C PHE A 484 5.00 -13.19 18.96
N MET A 485 5.56 -12.00 19.11
CA MET A 485 5.82 -11.07 18.02
C MET A 485 7.27 -10.61 18.11
N VAL A 486 8.02 -10.78 17.03
CA VAL A 486 9.42 -10.33 16.93
C VAL A 486 9.50 -9.32 15.79
N VAL A 487 10.01 -8.12 16.07
CA VAL A 487 10.13 -7.03 15.10
C VAL A 487 11.59 -6.69 14.91
N TYR A 488 12.02 -6.61 13.67
CA TYR A 488 13.37 -6.22 13.28
C TYR A 488 13.34 -4.86 12.59
N ALA A 489 14.32 -4.02 12.91
CA ALA A 489 14.48 -2.70 12.30
C ALA A 489 14.82 -2.75 10.80
N ALA A 490 15.40 -3.85 10.31
CA ALA A 490 15.70 -4.08 8.90
C ALA A 490 15.37 -5.52 8.50
N LYS A 491 15.02 -5.73 7.22
CA LYS A 491 14.76 -7.06 6.68
C LYS A 491 16.09 -7.81 6.48
N HIS A 492 15.97 -9.09 6.20
CA HIS A 492 17.13 -9.92 5.87
C HIS A 492 18.00 -9.30 4.76
N GLY A 493 19.32 -9.26 4.98
CA GLY A 493 20.29 -8.75 4.01
C GLY A 493 20.38 -7.22 3.96
N GLU A 494 19.69 -6.51 4.85
CA GLU A 494 19.80 -5.06 5.03
C GLU A 494 20.37 -4.74 6.41
N THR A 495 21.20 -3.70 6.47
CA THR A 495 21.74 -3.14 7.72
C THR A 495 20.79 -2.05 8.23
N ALA A 496 20.50 -2.05 9.53
CA ALA A 496 19.76 -0.95 10.15
C ALA A 496 20.57 0.34 10.02
N MET A 497 19.96 1.42 9.53
CA MET A 497 20.64 2.69 9.36
C MET A 497 20.73 3.41 10.70
N ASP A 498 21.94 3.75 11.09
CA ASP A 498 22.25 4.48 12.31
C ASP A 498 21.96 6.00 12.22
N GLY A 499 21.57 6.53 11.05
CA GLY A 499 21.41 7.98 10.85
C GLY A 499 22.76 8.71 10.75
N ASP A 500 22.79 10.03 10.94
CA ASP A 500 23.99 10.86 10.79
C ASP A 500 24.92 10.88 12.02
N GLY A 501 24.66 10.02 13.02
CA GLY A 501 25.42 9.93 14.27
C GLY A 501 25.13 11.02 15.30
N SER A 502 24.32 12.03 14.95
CA SER A 502 23.90 13.12 15.84
C SER A 502 22.45 12.94 16.35
N ALA A 503 21.64 12.17 15.65
CA ALA A 503 20.23 11.87 15.98
C ALA A 503 20.00 10.40 16.36
N ASN A 504 18.80 10.11 16.90
CA ASN A 504 18.33 8.73 17.11
C ASN A 504 18.14 8.00 15.77
N SER A 505 18.15 6.67 15.78
CA SER A 505 17.95 5.87 14.57
C SER A 505 16.57 6.18 13.94
N PRO A 506 16.42 6.07 12.60
CA PRO A 506 15.13 6.24 11.93
C PRO A 506 14.06 5.29 12.48
N PHE A 507 14.46 4.07 12.84
CA PHE A 507 13.56 3.07 13.42
C PHE A 507 13.12 3.44 14.84
N ALA A 508 14.04 3.77 15.74
CA ALA A 508 13.73 4.20 17.10
C ALA A 508 12.85 5.47 17.09
N THR A 509 13.14 6.41 16.18
CA THR A 509 12.35 7.64 16.01
C THR A 509 10.92 7.35 15.55
N ALA A 510 10.76 6.49 14.54
CA ALA A 510 9.43 6.09 14.07
C ALA A 510 8.68 5.30 15.15
N LEU A 511 9.33 4.33 15.78
CA LEU A 511 8.75 3.53 16.86
C LEU A 511 8.24 4.42 18.01
N ALA A 512 9.09 5.31 18.51
CA ALA A 512 8.77 6.23 19.61
C ALA A 512 7.57 7.15 19.30
N ARG A 513 7.43 7.57 18.03
CA ARG A 513 6.31 8.40 17.57
C ARG A 513 5.03 7.60 17.44
N GLU A 514 5.09 6.45 16.78
CA GLU A 514 3.90 5.69 16.42
C GLU A 514 3.28 4.97 17.62
N ILE A 515 4.07 4.47 18.59
CA ILE A 515 3.52 3.78 19.78
C ILE A 515 2.70 4.72 20.68
N LYS A 516 2.86 6.04 20.54
CA LYS A 516 2.05 7.05 21.24
C LYS A 516 0.69 7.28 20.60
N GLN A 517 0.46 6.80 19.38
CA GLN A 517 -0.78 7.03 18.67
C GLN A 517 -1.91 6.17 19.25
N PRO A 518 -3.06 6.79 19.62
CA PRO A 518 -4.18 6.06 20.19
C PRO A 518 -4.86 5.18 19.16
N ARG A 519 -5.37 4.03 19.60
CA ARG A 519 -6.26 3.13 18.83
C ARG A 519 -5.63 2.55 17.56
N ILE A 520 -4.30 2.48 17.47
CA ILE A 520 -3.60 1.72 16.43
C ILE A 520 -3.31 0.30 16.96
N GLU A 521 -3.91 -0.70 16.32
CA GLU A 521 -3.67 -2.10 16.66
C GLU A 521 -2.22 -2.49 16.34
N ILE A 522 -1.60 -3.30 17.20
CA ILE A 522 -0.16 -3.55 17.20
C ILE A 522 0.41 -4.09 15.88
N ARG A 523 -0.30 -4.93 15.12
CA ARG A 523 0.17 -5.39 13.80
C ARG A 523 0.15 -4.25 12.80
N LYS A 524 -0.95 -3.49 12.77
CA LYS A 524 -1.07 -2.31 11.90
C LYS A 524 -0.04 -1.24 12.26
N LEU A 525 0.25 -1.07 13.54
CA LEU A 525 1.28 -0.16 14.03
C LEU A 525 2.64 -0.46 13.42
N PHE A 526 3.06 -1.74 13.42
CA PHE A 526 4.36 -2.10 12.86
C PHE A 526 4.39 -2.06 11.32
N ASP A 527 3.24 -2.19 10.64
CA ASP A 527 3.14 -1.84 9.22
C ASP A 527 3.35 -0.34 8.96
N ILE A 528 2.79 0.53 9.81
CA ILE A 528 2.99 1.99 9.70
C ILE A 528 4.44 2.35 9.96
N ILE A 529 5.04 1.82 11.04
CA ILE A 529 6.47 2.02 11.36
C ILE A 529 7.35 1.56 10.19
N ARG A 530 7.03 0.43 9.56
CA ARG A 530 7.76 -0.03 8.37
C ARG A 530 7.72 1.00 7.26
N ASP A 531 6.54 1.50 6.93
CA ASP A 531 6.35 2.43 5.83
C ASP A 531 7.02 3.79 6.13
N ASP A 532 6.99 4.25 7.38
CA ASP A 532 7.66 5.46 7.86
C ASP A 532 9.19 5.36 7.77
N VAL A 533 9.77 4.23 8.20
CA VAL A 533 11.21 3.99 8.12
C VAL A 533 11.64 3.85 6.67
N TRP A 534 10.86 3.15 5.84
CA TRP A 534 11.10 3.02 4.41
C TRP A 534 11.13 4.38 3.70
N ALA A 535 10.23 5.30 4.07
CA ALA A 535 10.22 6.66 3.54
C ALA A 535 11.40 7.49 4.08
N ALA A 536 11.64 7.49 5.39
CA ALA A 536 12.68 8.27 6.04
C ALA A 536 14.10 7.90 5.58
N THR A 537 14.31 6.63 5.23
CA THR A 537 15.60 6.11 4.77
C THR A 537 15.77 6.13 3.25
N ARG A 538 14.87 6.81 2.51
CA ARG A 538 14.85 6.82 1.03
C ARG A 538 14.91 5.41 0.45
N HIS A 539 14.12 4.50 1.02
CA HIS A 539 14.01 3.10 0.60
C HIS A 539 15.26 2.25 0.88
N GLY A 540 16.09 2.67 1.85
CA GLY A 540 17.32 1.97 2.24
C GLY A 540 17.15 0.97 3.39
N GLN A 541 16.06 1.05 4.16
CA GLN A 541 15.80 0.18 5.30
C GLN A 541 14.32 -0.17 5.39
N GLN A 542 14.01 -1.47 5.43
CA GLN A 542 12.64 -1.96 5.59
C GLN A 542 12.48 -2.80 6.87
N PRO A 543 11.79 -2.30 7.91
CA PRO A 543 11.46 -3.12 9.07
C PRO A 543 10.63 -4.36 8.73
N PHE A 544 10.81 -5.44 9.48
CA PHE A 544 10.14 -6.71 9.23
C PHE A 544 9.64 -7.35 10.54
N THR A 545 8.47 -7.98 10.47
CA THR A 545 7.79 -8.59 11.64
C THR A 545 7.60 -10.08 11.43
N TYR A 546 7.89 -10.87 12.47
CA TYR A 546 7.62 -12.30 12.54
C TYR A 546 6.66 -12.62 13.69
N GLY A 547 5.84 -13.65 13.48
CA GLY A 547 4.83 -14.07 14.44
C GLY A 547 3.63 -13.13 14.49
N SER A 548 2.77 -13.33 15.48
CA SER A 548 1.60 -12.51 15.72
C SER A 548 1.15 -12.65 17.17
N PRO A 549 0.62 -11.58 17.79
CA PRO A 549 -0.04 -11.69 19.07
C PRO A 549 -1.30 -12.58 18.96
N PRO A 550 -1.88 -13.04 20.08
CA PRO A 550 -3.09 -13.88 20.07
C PRO A 550 -4.26 -13.24 19.29
N GLY A 551 -4.78 -13.92 18.27
CA GLY A 551 -5.77 -13.35 17.34
C GLY A 551 -7.20 -13.16 17.87
N ARG A 552 -7.46 -13.43 19.16
CA ARG A 552 -8.80 -13.27 19.78
C ARG A 552 -9.02 -11.91 20.44
N GLU A 553 -7.96 -11.11 20.61
CA GLU A 553 -7.99 -9.78 21.23
C GLU A 553 -7.14 -8.83 20.37
N ASP A 554 -7.57 -7.57 20.27
CA ASP A 554 -6.77 -6.53 19.62
C ASP A 554 -5.91 -5.82 20.68
N PHE A 555 -4.63 -5.62 20.39
CA PHE A 555 -3.67 -5.05 21.32
C PHE A 555 -3.26 -3.64 20.89
N TYR A 556 -3.27 -2.69 21.85
CA TYR A 556 -2.97 -1.28 21.62
C TYR A 556 -1.96 -0.78 22.66
N PHE A 557 -0.91 -0.09 22.22
CA PHE A 557 0.00 0.61 23.12
C PHE A 557 -0.73 1.72 23.87
N VAL A 558 -1.50 2.55 23.15
CA VAL A 558 -2.42 3.53 23.72
C VAL A 558 -3.86 3.14 23.40
N ALA A 559 -4.60 2.70 24.43
CA ALA A 559 -6.05 2.66 24.36
C ALA A 559 -6.52 4.12 24.30
N GLY A 560 -7.26 4.52 23.26
CA GLY A 560 -7.70 5.90 23.11
C GLY A 560 -8.54 6.33 24.31
N LYS A 561 -8.36 7.59 24.75
CA LYS A 561 -9.14 8.18 25.84
C LYS A 561 -10.65 8.20 25.55
#